data_AF-A0A2H1X3W0-F1
#
_entry.id   AF-A0A2H1X3W0-F1
#
_cell.length_a   1.000
_cell.length_b   1.000
_cell.length_c   1.000
_cell.angle_alpha   90.00
_cell.angle_beta   90.00
_cell.angle_gamma   90.00
#
_symmetry.space_group_name_H-M   'P 1'
#
loop_
_entity.id
_entity.type
_entity.pdbx_description
1 polymer ?
#
loop_
_entity_poly.entity_id
_entity_poly.type
_entity_poly.pdbx_seq_one_letter_code
_entity_poly.pdbx_strand_id
1 'polypeptide(L)'
;MCDLNTQQSEIVLEDGEEPNVNGPLYIANAVVDAFIMSYYEGRPMSDVAWGQIETDQQWDLLAKIITENQNIRFKLQSAAKDIASPLLKYMFNIFNSGKPKFTLLVGHDSNLNSVLTALEFKPFERKLQFEPYPIGGKIVFQKFSDRKGQYLKVEYIYPTTKQLRDGEKLTSNNPPQRITLELNGCPISPTGYCQWSEFMKLNELFD
;
A
#
# COMPACT_ATOMS: atom_id res chain seq x y z
N MET A 1 25.97 2.45 21.94
CA MET A 1 24.52 2.35 21.68
C MET A 1 24.11 3.70 21.11
N CYS A 2 23.52 3.76 19.91
CA CYS A 2 23.03 5.02 19.34
C CYS A 2 21.75 5.43 20.07
N ASP A 3 21.73 6.62 20.69
CA ASP A 3 20.52 7.16 21.28
C ASP A 3 19.68 7.84 20.20
N LEU A 4 18.73 7.08 19.65
CA LEU A 4 17.83 7.53 18.59
C LEU A 4 16.90 8.68 19.02
N ASN A 5 16.77 8.96 20.32
CA ASN A 5 15.92 10.04 20.82
C ASN A 5 16.58 11.43 20.76
N THR A 6 17.91 11.47 20.59
CA THR A 6 18.69 12.73 20.65
C THR A 6 19.00 13.32 19.28
N GLN A 7 18.74 12.58 18.21
CA GLN A 7 19.04 12.98 16.84
C GLN A 7 17.77 13.49 16.13
N GLN A 8 17.95 14.37 15.16
CA GLN A 8 16.86 14.85 14.31
C GLN A 8 16.79 14.01 13.04
N SER A 9 15.58 13.80 12.53
CA SER A 9 15.38 13.23 11.21
C SER A 9 15.39 14.34 10.17
N GLU A 10 16.01 14.10 9.02
CA GLU A 10 16.11 15.04 7.91
C GLU A 10 15.43 14.44 6.68
N ILE A 11 14.57 15.23 6.02
CA ILE A 11 13.95 14.82 4.75
C ILE A 11 14.92 15.15 3.62
N VAL A 12 15.25 14.15 2.81
CA VAL A 12 16.15 14.29 1.67
C VAL A 12 15.36 14.18 0.38
N LEU A 13 15.49 15.20 -0.46
CA LEU A 13 14.88 15.28 -1.78
C LEU A 13 16.00 15.62 -2.77
N GLU A 14 16.33 14.65 -3.62
CA GLU A 14 17.33 14.79 -4.69
C GLU A 14 16.66 14.46 -6.03
N ASP A 15 16.97 15.24 -7.06
CA ASP A 15 16.39 15.03 -8.39
C ASP A 15 16.84 13.69 -8.97
N GLY A 16 15.90 12.91 -9.49
CA GLY A 16 16.13 11.55 -9.97
C GLY A 16 16.21 10.47 -8.89
N GLU A 17 16.15 10.83 -7.61
CA GLU A 17 16.20 9.88 -6.48
C GLU A 17 14.84 9.77 -5.79
N GLU A 18 14.61 8.63 -5.12
CA GLU A 18 13.41 8.43 -4.32
C GLU A 18 13.42 9.36 -3.09
N PRO A 19 12.29 10.02 -2.73
CA PRO A 19 12.22 10.78 -1.48
C PRO A 19 12.64 9.93 -0.30
N ASN A 20 13.51 10.47 0.53
CA ASN A 20 14.12 9.72 1.63
C ASN A 20 14.09 10.49 2.94
N VAL A 21 14.35 9.76 4.02
CA VAL A 21 14.55 10.33 5.35
C VAL A 21 15.86 9.79 5.89
N ASN A 22 16.68 10.66 6.47
CA ASN A 22 17.87 10.30 7.21
C ASN A 22 17.63 10.44 8.72
N GLY A 23 18.42 9.72 9.53
CA GLY A 23 18.39 9.83 10.99
C GLY A 23 17.50 8.78 11.68
N PRO A 24 16.96 9.06 12.88
CA PRO A 24 16.27 8.06 13.70
C PRO A 24 15.10 7.36 13.03
N LEU A 25 14.30 8.08 12.23
CA LEU A 25 13.14 7.47 11.57
C LEU A 25 13.57 6.39 10.56
N TYR A 26 14.65 6.62 9.82
CA TYR A 26 15.21 5.64 8.88
C TYR A 26 15.69 4.39 9.60
N ILE A 27 16.51 4.57 10.64
CA ILE A 27 17.07 3.45 11.42
C ILE A 27 15.94 2.67 12.08
N ALA A 28 14.99 3.36 12.71
CA ALA A 28 13.86 2.71 13.37
C ALA A 28 12.96 1.98 12.36
N ASN A 29 12.69 2.56 11.19
CA ASN A 29 11.98 1.88 10.11
C ASN A 29 12.70 0.58 9.71
N ALA A 30 14.00 0.63 9.45
CA ALA A 30 14.78 -0.54 9.05
C ALA A 30 14.77 -1.66 10.13
N VAL A 31 14.86 -1.28 11.40
CA VAL A 31 14.82 -2.23 12.53
C VAL A 31 13.44 -2.86 12.67
N VAL A 32 12.37 -2.06 12.65
CA VAL A 32 11.00 -2.59 12.79
C VAL A 32 10.62 -3.44 11.58
N ASP A 33 11.02 -3.04 10.37
CA ASP A 33 10.83 -3.83 9.16
C ASP A 33 11.50 -5.21 9.28
N ALA A 34 12.74 -5.25 9.77
CA ALA A 34 13.43 -6.51 10.05
C ALA A 34 12.70 -7.39 11.09
N PHE A 35 12.10 -6.79 12.11
CA PHE A 35 11.30 -7.53 13.10
C PHE A 35 10.04 -8.11 12.46
N ILE A 36 9.31 -7.33 11.66
CA ILE A 36 8.10 -7.79 10.97
C ILE A 36 8.44 -8.90 9.96
N MET A 37 9.51 -8.73 9.16
CA MET A 37 9.95 -9.75 8.20
C MET A 37 10.35 -11.05 8.90
N SER A 38 11.07 -10.95 10.02
CA SER A 38 11.41 -12.11 10.85
C SER A 38 10.16 -12.82 11.40
N TYR A 39 9.14 -12.04 11.76
CA TYR A 39 7.85 -12.58 12.18
C TYR A 39 7.13 -13.33 11.05
N TYR A 40 7.10 -12.76 9.84
CA TYR A 40 6.47 -13.42 8.67
C TYR A 40 7.25 -14.62 8.14
N GLU A 41 8.57 -14.65 8.30
CA GLU A 41 9.40 -15.82 7.98
C GLU A 41 9.08 -17.03 8.89
N GLY A 42 8.27 -16.84 9.94
CA GLY A 42 7.89 -17.92 10.86
C GLY A 42 8.98 -18.25 11.86
N ARG A 43 9.96 -17.35 12.08
CA ARG A 43 11.02 -17.56 13.07
C ARG A 43 10.44 -17.78 14.48
N PRO A 44 11.12 -18.57 15.34
CA PRO A 44 10.78 -18.66 16.75
C PRO A 44 10.66 -17.25 17.35
N MET A 45 9.68 -17.03 18.24
CA MET A 45 9.49 -15.69 18.83
C MET A 45 10.72 -15.24 19.64
N SER A 46 11.55 -16.15 20.15
CA SER A 46 12.84 -15.84 20.77
C SER A 46 13.83 -15.16 19.82
N ASP A 47 13.67 -15.32 18.51
CA ASP A 47 14.55 -14.76 17.49
C ASP A 47 13.93 -13.52 16.83
N VAL A 48 12.60 -13.39 16.89
CA VAL A 48 11.88 -12.19 16.46
C VAL A 48 12.04 -11.11 17.52
N ALA A 49 12.81 -10.06 17.23
CA ALA A 49 13.12 -8.98 18.17
C ALA A 49 13.58 -9.49 19.55
N TRP A 50 14.30 -10.63 19.57
CA TRP A 50 14.75 -11.30 20.79
C TRP A 50 13.65 -11.61 21.81
N GLY A 51 12.41 -11.85 21.34
CA GLY A 51 11.26 -12.11 22.20
C GLY A 51 10.74 -10.91 22.98
N GLN A 52 11.20 -9.69 22.67
CA GLN A 52 10.82 -8.48 23.42
C GLN A 52 9.46 -7.88 22.99
N ILE A 53 8.90 -8.35 21.87
CA ILE A 53 7.57 -7.95 21.40
C ILE A 53 6.59 -9.08 21.75
N GLU A 54 5.81 -8.86 22.79
CA GLU A 54 4.94 -9.86 23.42
C GLU A 54 3.46 -9.62 23.12
N THR A 55 3.05 -8.39 22.80
CA THR A 55 1.64 -8.03 22.62
C THR A 55 1.35 -7.37 21.28
N ASP A 56 0.11 -7.52 20.81
CA ASP A 56 -0.38 -6.84 19.61
C ASP A 56 -0.29 -5.30 19.74
N GLN A 57 -0.47 -4.74 20.94
CA GLN A 57 -0.32 -3.29 21.13
C GLN A 57 1.13 -2.81 20.92
N GLN A 58 2.12 -3.63 21.26
CA GLN A 58 3.53 -3.29 20.98
C GLN A 58 3.81 -3.35 19.48
N TRP A 59 3.27 -4.36 18.77
CA TRP A 59 3.33 -4.43 17.32
C TRP A 59 2.69 -3.21 16.66
N ASP A 60 1.47 -2.85 17.06
CA ASP A 60 0.74 -1.70 16.55
C ASP A 60 1.50 -0.38 16.81
N LEU A 61 2.14 -0.24 17.96
CA LEU A 61 2.96 0.92 18.29
C LEU A 61 4.18 1.01 17.37
N LEU A 62 4.90 -0.08 17.17
CA LEU A 62 6.10 -0.13 16.32
C LEU A 62 5.74 0.06 14.84
N ALA A 63 4.64 -0.52 14.37
CA ALA A 63 4.15 -0.39 13.00
C ALA A 63 3.84 1.07 12.58
N LYS A 64 3.56 1.96 13.55
CA LYS A 64 3.42 3.40 13.29
C LYS A 64 4.71 4.00 12.73
N ILE A 65 5.88 3.52 13.12
CA ILE A 65 7.17 4.01 12.62
C ILE A 65 7.27 3.77 11.11
N ILE A 66 6.93 2.57 10.66
CA ILE A 66 6.92 2.22 9.23
C ILE A 66 5.88 3.05 8.48
N THR A 67 4.69 3.21 9.07
CA THR A 67 3.61 4.01 8.49
C THR A 67 4.04 5.46 8.30
N GLU A 68 4.66 6.09 9.30
CA GLU A 68 5.08 7.49 9.20
C GLU A 68 6.30 7.68 8.29
N ASN A 69 7.22 6.72 8.26
CA ASN A 69 8.31 6.71 7.28
C ASN A 69 7.77 6.68 5.84
N GLN A 70 6.80 5.82 5.57
CA GLN A 70 6.10 5.73 4.28
C GLN A 70 5.28 7.00 3.97
N ASN A 71 4.62 7.59 4.97
CA ASN A 71 3.83 8.82 4.79
C ASN A 71 4.73 9.99 4.36
N ILE A 72 5.85 10.20 5.05
CA ILE A 72 6.77 11.31 4.75
C ILE A 72 7.33 11.21 3.33
N ARG A 73 7.61 9.98 2.86
CA ARG A 73 8.24 9.76 1.55
C ARG A 73 7.26 9.86 0.38
N PHE A 74 6.01 9.39 0.53
CA PHE A 74 5.12 9.20 -0.64
C PHE A 74 3.72 9.79 -0.51
N LYS A 75 3.35 10.40 0.62
CA LYS A 75 1.98 10.91 0.84
C LYS A 75 1.80 12.38 0.50
N LEU A 76 2.88 13.07 0.11
CA LEU A 76 2.79 14.43 -0.41
C LEU A 76 2.17 14.40 -1.81
N GLN A 77 0.98 14.99 -1.97
CA GLN A 77 0.18 14.89 -3.19
C GLN A 77 0.94 15.29 -4.46
N SER A 78 1.67 16.40 -4.43
CA SER A 78 2.43 16.88 -5.59
C SER A 78 3.54 15.93 -6.00
N ALA A 79 4.31 15.42 -5.02
CA ALA A 79 5.37 14.45 -5.26
C ALA A 79 4.81 13.10 -5.72
N ALA A 80 3.72 12.63 -5.11
CA ALA A 80 3.09 11.37 -5.49
C ALA A 80 2.60 11.37 -6.94
N LYS A 81 2.04 12.47 -7.43
CA LYS A 81 1.62 12.61 -8.84
C LYS A 81 2.80 12.47 -9.80
N ASP A 82 3.94 13.07 -9.47
CA ASP A 82 5.16 12.98 -10.27
C ASP A 82 5.75 11.55 -10.23
N ILE A 83 5.99 11.02 -9.03
CA ILE A 83 6.55 9.68 -8.79
C ILE A 83 5.70 8.57 -9.43
N ALA A 84 4.38 8.66 -9.29
CA ALA A 84 3.46 7.65 -9.83
C ALA A 84 3.16 7.84 -11.32
N SER A 85 3.52 8.98 -11.93
CA SER A 85 3.14 9.35 -13.31
C SER A 85 3.49 8.26 -14.33
N PRO A 86 4.71 7.69 -14.37
CA PRO A 86 5.05 6.66 -15.35
C PRO A 86 4.17 5.41 -15.22
N LEU A 87 3.90 4.96 -13.98
CA LEU A 87 3.06 3.80 -13.71
C LEU A 87 1.59 4.07 -14.03
N LEU A 88 1.07 5.25 -13.67
CA LEU A 88 -0.31 5.65 -13.96
C LEU A 88 -0.55 5.80 -15.45
N LYS A 89 0.36 6.43 -16.20
CA LYS A 89 0.29 6.48 -17.67
C LYS A 89 0.24 5.09 -18.28
N TYR A 90 1.09 4.18 -17.81
CA TYR A 90 1.08 2.79 -18.25
C TYR A 90 -0.27 2.10 -17.94
N MET A 91 -0.81 2.28 -16.74
CA MET A 91 -2.11 1.72 -16.34
C MET A 91 -3.27 2.28 -17.17
N PHE A 92 -3.35 3.61 -17.34
CA PHE A 92 -4.40 4.25 -18.14
C PHE A 92 -4.33 3.86 -19.61
N ASN A 93 -3.14 3.64 -20.17
CA ASN A 93 -3.00 3.09 -21.52
C ASN A 93 -3.64 1.70 -21.66
N ILE A 94 -3.47 0.83 -20.66
CA ILE A 94 -4.12 -0.49 -20.63
C ILE A 94 -5.64 -0.35 -20.45
N PHE A 95 -6.07 0.54 -19.56
CA PHE A 95 -7.49 0.80 -19.33
C PHE A 95 -8.19 1.33 -20.59
N ASN A 96 -7.54 2.21 -21.34
CA ASN A 96 -8.02 2.75 -22.61
C ASN A 96 -8.06 1.70 -23.72
N SER A 97 -7.00 0.90 -23.87
CA SER A 97 -6.94 -0.12 -24.92
C SER A 97 -7.92 -1.27 -24.68
N GLY A 98 -8.29 -1.51 -23.41
CA GLY A 98 -9.06 -2.68 -23.00
C GLY A 98 -8.34 -4.01 -23.21
N LYS A 99 -7.01 -3.97 -23.46
CA LYS A 99 -6.17 -5.14 -23.72
C LYS A 99 -4.79 -5.01 -23.03
N PRO A 100 -4.25 -6.11 -22.47
CA PRO A 100 -4.86 -7.43 -22.32
C PRO A 100 -6.01 -7.42 -21.28
N LYS A 101 -6.85 -8.47 -21.27
CA LYS A 101 -7.97 -8.58 -20.31
C LYS A 101 -7.53 -8.71 -18.85
N PHE A 102 -6.31 -9.17 -18.63
CA PHE A 102 -5.69 -9.32 -17.32
C PHE A 102 -4.25 -8.83 -17.42
N THR A 103 -3.87 -7.97 -16.48
CA THR A 103 -2.49 -7.48 -16.32
C THR A 103 -2.10 -7.67 -14.87
N LEU A 104 -0.90 -8.21 -14.65
CA LEU A 104 -0.28 -8.26 -13.33
C LEU A 104 0.97 -7.37 -13.37
N LEU A 105 0.98 -6.33 -12.53
CA LEU A 105 2.14 -5.49 -12.28
C LEU A 105 2.66 -5.82 -10.89
N VAL A 106 3.95 -6.15 -10.80
CA VAL A 106 4.64 -6.46 -9.55
C VAL A 106 5.64 -5.34 -9.32
N GLY A 107 5.47 -4.62 -8.22
CA GLY A 107 6.32 -3.50 -7.84
C GLY A 107 6.51 -3.48 -6.32
N HIS A 108 6.80 -2.29 -5.80
CA HIS A 108 7.10 -2.05 -4.41
C HIS A 108 5.93 -1.40 -3.66
N ASP A 109 6.01 -1.40 -2.34
CA ASP A 109 5.11 -0.65 -1.46
C ASP A 109 5.06 0.85 -1.81
N SER A 110 6.20 1.44 -2.19
CA SER A 110 6.30 2.82 -2.67
C SER A 110 5.47 3.07 -3.93
N ASN A 111 5.34 2.08 -4.83
CA ASN A 111 4.45 2.20 -5.99
C ASN A 111 2.98 2.20 -5.56
N LEU A 112 2.57 1.33 -4.63
CA LEU A 112 1.21 1.32 -4.13
C LEU A 112 0.87 2.62 -3.41
N ASN A 113 1.79 3.11 -2.57
CA ASN A 113 1.62 4.33 -1.78
C ASN A 113 1.50 5.57 -2.68
N SER A 114 2.42 5.73 -3.63
CA SER A 114 2.40 6.85 -4.57
C SER A 114 1.16 6.79 -5.48
N VAL A 115 0.76 5.62 -6.00
CA VAL A 115 -0.48 5.47 -6.80
C VAL A 115 -1.73 5.80 -6.00
N LEU A 116 -1.87 5.27 -4.77
CA LEU A 116 -3.04 5.55 -3.93
C LEU A 116 -3.16 7.05 -3.60
N THR A 117 -2.03 7.68 -3.32
CA THR A 117 -1.98 9.12 -3.03
C THR A 117 -2.29 9.93 -4.30
N ALA A 118 -1.61 9.65 -5.40
CA ALA A 118 -1.77 10.35 -6.68
C ALA A 118 -3.21 10.30 -7.23
N LEU A 119 -3.89 9.15 -7.07
CA LEU A 119 -5.30 8.97 -7.46
C LEU A 119 -6.31 9.42 -6.40
N GLU A 120 -5.84 9.99 -5.28
CA GLU A 120 -6.67 10.56 -4.22
C GLU A 120 -7.68 9.55 -3.66
N PHE A 121 -7.19 8.35 -3.33
CA PHE A 121 -7.98 7.37 -2.61
C PHE A 121 -8.36 7.89 -1.21
N LYS A 122 -9.61 7.66 -0.83
CA LYS A 122 -10.08 7.96 0.52
C LYS A 122 -9.35 7.10 1.55
N PRO A 123 -9.21 7.57 2.80
CA PRO A 123 -8.69 6.75 3.89
C PRO A 123 -9.47 5.45 4.04
N PHE A 124 -8.76 4.37 4.31
CA PHE A 124 -9.33 3.05 4.55
C PHE A 124 -8.62 2.39 5.73
N GLU A 125 -9.34 1.53 6.44
CA GLU A 125 -8.79 0.79 7.57
C GLU A 125 -8.39 -0.63 7.14
N ARG A 126 -7.12 -0.97 7.36
CA ARG A 126 -6.64 -2.35 7.23
C ARG A 126 -6.82 -3.07 8.55
N LYS A 127 -7.43 -4.25 8.49
CA LYS A 127 -7.58 -5.15 9.65
C LYS A 127 -6.54 -6.26 9.59
N LEU A 128 -6.10 -6.72 10.77
CA LEU A 128 -5.24 -7.89 10.96
C LEU A 128 -3.90 -7.81 10.23
N GLN A 129 -3.31 -6.60 10.21
CA GLN A 129 -2.10 -6.34 9.47
C GLN A 129 -1.28 -5.20 10.09
N PHE A 130 0.01 -5.44 10.28
CA PHE A 130 0.97 -4.47 10.84
C PHE A 130 1.38 -3.45 9.77
N GLU A 131 1.65 -3.91 8.55
CA GLU A 131 2.20 -3.05 7.51
C GLU A 131 1.16 -2.08 6.93
N PRO A 132 1.58 -0.85 6.55
CA PRO A 132 0.72 0.06 5.79
C PRO A 132 0.42 -0.47 4.38
N TYR A 133 1.36 -1.19 3.79
CA TYR A 133 1.27 -1.83 2.49
C TYR A 133 1.72 -3.28 2.63
N PRO A 134 0.79 -4.23 2.85
CA PRO A 134 1.14 -5.57 3.29
C PRO A 134 1.94 -6.34 2.24
N ILE A 135 2.88 -7.16 2.68
CA ILE A 135 3.60 -8.06 1.77
C ILE A 135 2.62 -8.94 0.98
N GLY A 136 2.83 -8.98 -0.34
CA GLY A 136 1.93 -9.69 -1.27
C GLY A 136 0.55 -9.05 -1.41
N GLY A 137 0.29 -7.90 -0.80
CA GLY A 137 -0.90 -7.09 -0.99
C GLY A 137 -1.06 -6.61 -2.43
N LYS A 138 -2.32 -6.49 -2.89
CA LYS A 138 -2.65 -6.15 -4.27
C LYS A 138 -3.81 -5.16 -4.30
N ILE A 139 -3.64 -4.07 -5.02
CA ILE A 139 -4.75 -3.20 -5.42
C ILE A 139 -5.25 -3.69 -6.78
N VAL A 140 -6.51 -4.12 -6.83
CA VAL A 140 -7.11 -4.74 -8.01
C VAL A 140 -8.15 -3.81 -8.61
N PHE A 141 -7.80 -3.20 -9.74
CA PHE A 141 -8.73 -2.42 -10.57
C PHE A 141 -9.52 -3.37 -11.47
N GLN A 142 -10.85 -3.32 -11.37
CA GLN A 142 -11.74 -4.26 -12.04
C GLN A 142 -12.77 -3.50 -12.87
N LYS A 143 -12.72 -3.68 -14.20
CA LYS A 143 -13.72 -3.13 -15.12
C LYS A 143 -14.88 -4.11 -15.27
N PHE A 144 -16.07 -3.67 -14.88
CA PHE A 144 -17.33 -4.38 -15.08
C PHE A 144 -18.14 -3.72 -16.19
N SER A 145 -19.04 -4.49 -16.81
CA SER A 145 -19.97 -3.98 -17.82
C SER A 145 -21.28 -4.73 -17.75
N ASP A 146 -22.38 -4.01 -17.87
CA ASP A 146 -23.73 -4.57 -17.99
C ASP A 146 -24.49 -3.87 -19.14
N ARG A 147 -25.82 -4.03 -19.21
CA ARG A 147 -26.65 -3.37 -20.23
C ARG A 147 -26.80 -1.86 -20.02
N LYS A 148 -26.50 -1.35 -18.83
CA LYS A 148 -26.69 0.05 -18.42
C LYS A 148 -25.40 0.85 -18.54
N GLY A 149 -24.24 0.23 -18.41
CA GLY A 149 -22.97 0.92 -18.54
C GLY A 149 -21.74 0.11 -18.17
N GLN A 150 -20.65 0.84 -17.97
CA GLN A 150 -19.36 0.31 -17.55
C GLN A 150 -18.99 0.89 -16.19
N TYR A 151 -18.42 0.05 -15.33
CA TYR A 151 -18.16 0.40 -13.94
C TYR A 151 -16.76 -0.03 -13.52
N LEU A 152 -16.19 0.71 -12.59
CA LEU A 152 -14.96 0.33 -11.89
C LEU A 152 -15.32 -0.17 -10.48
N LYS A 153 -14.67 -1.25 -10.06
CA LYS A 153 -14.49 -1.59 -8.65
C LYS A 153 -12.99 -1.69 -8.36
N VAL A 154 -12.55 -1.10 -7.26
CA VAL A 154 -11.17 -1.23 -6.77
C VAL A 154 -11.17 -1.94 -5.43
N GLU A 155 -10.36 -2.97 -5.29
CA GLU A 155 -10.23 -3.72 -4.03
C GLU A 155 -8.76 -3.83 -3.61
N TYR A 156 -8.49 -3.64 -2.32
CA TYR A 156 -7.23 -4.05 -1.71
C TYR A 156 -7.39 -5.46 -1.17
N ILE A 157 -6.63 -6.40 -1.72
CA ILE A 157 -6.60 -7.80 -1.32
C ILE A 157 -5.24 -8.12 -0.70
N TYR A 158 -5.20 -8.62 0.53
CA TYR A 158 -3.94 -8.90 1.24
C TYR A 158 -4.10 -10.01 2.29
N PRO A 159 -3.05 -10.79 2.58
CA PRO A 159 -3.07 -11.78 3.66
C PRO A 159 -2.96 -11.11 5.04
N THR A 160 -3.52 -11.73 6.07
CA THR A 160 -3.30 -11.33 7.47
C THR A 160 -1.87 -11.62 7.92
N THR A 161 -1.44 -10.98 9.00
CA THR A 161 -0.14 -11.27 9.65
C THR A 161 0.02 -12.75 10.01
N LYS A 162 -1.06 -13.37 10.52
CA LYS A 162 -1.12 -14.80 10.84
C LYS A 162 -1.05 -15.68 9.59
N GLN A 163 -1.81 -15.35 8.53
CA GLN A 163 -1.77 -16.08 7.27
C GLN A 163 -0.35 -16.10 6.67
N LEU A 164 0.37 -14.97 6.77
CA LEU A 164 1.77 -14.87 6.35
C LEU A 164 2.68 -15.74 7.22
N ARG A 165 2.67 -15.52 8.54
CA ARG A 165 3.55 -16.21 9.50
C ARG A 165 3.38 -17.73 9.47
N ASP A 166 2.14 -18.19 9.44
CA ASP A 166 1.81 -19.63 9.53
C ASP A 166 1.85 -20.31 8.15
N GLY A 167 2.15 -19.57 7.07
CA GLY A 167 2.18 -20.09 5.71
C GLY A 167 0.82 -20.64 5.26
N GLU A 168 -0.28 -20.02 5.70
CA GLU A 168 -1.61 -20.55 5.48
C GLU A 168 -1.99 -20.54 3.99
N LYS A 169 -2.58 -21.64 3.52
CA LYS A 169 -3.12 -21.70 2.15
C LYS A 169 -4.38 -20.83 2.04
N LEU A 170 -4.32 -19.82 1.17
CA LEU A 170 -5.46 -18.98 0.85
C LEU A 170 -6.47 -19.74 -0.03
N THR A 171 -7.72 -19.81 0.43
CA THR A 171 -8.83 -20.50 -0.26
C THR A 171 -10.14 -19.75 -0.06
N SER A 172 -11.25 -20.20 -0.65
CA SER A 172 -12.57 -19.61 -0.37
C SER A 172 -12.99 -19.76 1.09
N ASN A 173 -12.53 -20.81 1.79
CA ASN A 173 -12.83 -21.04 3.21
C ASN A 173 -11.82 -20.36 4.16
N ASN A 174 -10.64 -20.01 3.65
CA ASN A 174 -9.64 -19.19 4.33
C ASN A 174 -9.21 -18.04 3.42
N PRO A 175 -10.08 -17.04 3.19
CA PRO A 175 -9.81 -16.00 2.22
C PRO A 175 -8.78 -14.99 2.76
N PRO A 176 -8.02 -14.33 1.88
CA PRO A 176 -7.30 -13.11 2.28
C PRO A 176 -8.29 -12.02 2.68
N GLN A 177 -7.81 -11.01 3.40
CA GLN A 177 -8.57 -9.80 3.65
C GLN A 177 -8.88 -9.08 2.34
N ARG A 178 -10.04 -8.44 2.28
CA ARG A 178 -10.51 -7.64 1.15
C ARG A 178 -11.15 -6.36 1.63
N ILE A 179 -10.76 -5.24 1.03
CA ILE A 179 -11.34 -3.92 1.29
C ILE A 179 -11.73 -3.30 -0.04
N THR A 180 -12.98 -2.85 -0.17
CA THR A 180 -13.36 -2.00 -1.31
C THR A 180 -12.80 -0.61 -1.09
N LEU A 181 -12.03 -0.11 -2.06
CA LEU A 181 -11.44 1.21 -2.02
C LEU A 181 -12.31 2.23 -2.76
N GLU A 182 -12.26 3.49 -2.35
CA GLU A 182 -12.99 4.59 -2.96
C GLU A 182 -12.03 5.73 -3.33
N LEU A 183 -12.21 6.31 -4.51
CA LEU A 183 -11.47 7.49 -4.96
C LEU A 183 -12.33 8.74 -4.74
N ASN A 184 -11.72 9.87 -4.35
CA ASN A 184 -12.43 11.14 -4.28
C ASN A 184 -13.04 11.54 -5.64
N GLY A 185 -12.28 11.33 -6.72
CA GLY A 185 -12.72 11.62 -8.09
C GLY A 185 -13.59 10.54 -8.74
N CYS A 186 -13.91 9.44 -8.04
CA CYS A 186 -14.81 8.39 -8.55
C CYS A 186 -15.65 7.81 -7.40
N PRO A 187 -16.68 8.53 -6.93
CA PRO A 187 -17.52 8.07 -5.82
C PRO A 187 -18.23 6.75 -6.13
N ILE A 188 -18.26 5.85 -5.15
CA ILE A 188 -18.86 4.51 -5.31
C ILE A 188 -20.34 4.48 -4.92
N SER A 189 -21.09 3.60 -5.57
CA SER A 189 -22.44 3.21 -5.15
C SER A 189 -22.40 2.41 -3.83
N PRO A 190 -23.56 2.16 -3.18
CA PRO A 190 -23.63 1.26 -2.01
C PRO A 190 -23.12 -0.16 -2.27
N THR A 191 -23.05 -0.58 -3.53
CA THR A 191 -22.51 -1.89 -3.95
C THR A 191 -21.01 -1.85 -4.28
N GLY A 192 -20.36 -0.70 -4.15
CA GLY A 192 -18.91 -0.55 -4.29
C GLY A 192 -18.42 -0.27 -5.71
N TYR A 193 -19.28 0.25 -6.59
CA TYR A 193 -18.93 0.52 -7.99
C TYR A 193 -18.98 2.02 -8.30
N CYS A 194 -17.99 2.55 -9.01
CA CYS A 194 -18.06 3.89 -9.58
C CYS A 194 -18.17 3.82 -11.11
N GLN A 195 -18.63 4.90 -11.75
CA GLN A 195 -18.77 4.95 -13.21
C GLN A 195 -17.41 4.90 -13.88
N TRP A 196 -17.23 4.03 -14.88
CA TRP A 196 -15.96 3.90 -15.60
C TRP A 196 -15.54 5.23 -16.25
N SER A 197 -16.49 6.00 -16.78
CA SER A 197 -16.21 7.31 -17.38
C SER A 197 -15.65 8.33 -16.38
N GLU A 198 -16.12 8.33 -15.13
CA GLU A 198 -15.59 9.25 -14.10
C GLU A 198 -14.16 8.86 -13.72
N PHE A 199 -13.88 7.56 -13.60
CA PHE A 199 -12.52 7.09 -13.37
C PHE A 199 -11.56 7.48 -14.49
N MET A 200 -11.98 7.35 -15.75
CA MET A 200 -11.10 7.64 -16.89
C MET A 200 -10.75 9.13 -17.03
N LYS A 201 -11.58 10.05 -16.52
CA LYS A 201 -11.25 11.49 -16.45
C LYS A 201 -10.03 11.77 -15.57
N LEU A 202 -9.72 10.89 -14.61
CA LEU A 202 -8.54 11.06 -13.77
C LEU A 202 -7.22 10.96 -14.54
N ASN A 203 -7.23 10.43 -15.78
CA ASN A 203 -6.04 10.46 -16.63
C ASN A 203 -5.53 11.89 -16.87
N GLU A 204 -6.43 12.88 -16.94
CA GLU A 204 -6.10 14.30 -17.16
C GLU A 204 -5.24 14.89 -16.04
N LEU A 205 -5.15 14.24 -14.88
CA LEU A 205 -4.29 14.66 -13.77
C LEU A 205 -2.81 14.39 -14.02
N PHE A 206 -2.48 13.60 -15.05
CA PHE A 206 -1.13 13.10 -15.32
C PHE A 206 -0.61 13.46 -16.71
N ASP A 207 -1.42 14.17 -17.51
CA ASP A 207 -1.03 14.68 -18.82
C ASP A 207 -0.18 15.97 -18.74
#